data_AF-A0A2J8SR81-F1
#
_entry.id   AF-A0A2J8SR81-F1
#
_cell.length_a   1.000
_cell.length_b   1.000
_cell.length_c   1.000
_cell.angle_alpha   90.00
_cell.angle_beta   90.00
_cell.angle_gamma   90.00
#
_symmetry.space_group_name_H-M   'P 1'
#
loop_
_entity.id
_entity.type
_entity.pdbx_description
1 polymer ?
#
loop_
_entity_poly.entity_id
_entity_poly.type
_entity_poly.pdbx_seq_one_letter_code
_entity_poly.pdbx_strand_id
1 'polypeptide(L)'
;MPPGESQVPRAPTAVPGLQLPTAPSPAPTSARASVLPRCALGHVALALRWAAQWGGPQLTQRCPAASSSWSVLFAENLAKVFSLMDPNSPERVAFVSRALKWSSGGSGKLGHPRLHQLLALTLWKEQNYCESRYHFLHSADGEGCANMLVEYSTSRGFRSEVDMFVAQAVLQFLCLKNKSSASVVFTTYTQKHPSIEDGPPFVEPLLNFIWFLLLAVDGGKLTVFTVLCEQYQPSLRRDPMYNEYLDRIGQLFFGIPPKQTSSYGGLLGNLLSSLMGSSEQEEGEESPSDGSPIELD
;
A
#
# COMPACT_ATOMS: atom_id res chain seq x y z
N MET A 1 12.45 -47.54 -51.92
CA MET A 1 13.61 -47.77 -51.02
C MET A 1 13.11 -47.86 -49.59
N PRO A 2 13.64 -48.78 -48.77
CA PRO A 2 13.10 -49.16 -47.47
C PRO A 2 13.57 -48.20 -46.35
N PRO A 3 12.92 -48.21 -45.16
CA PRO A 3 13.46 -47.57 -43.97
C PRO A 3 14.59 -48.44 -43.39
N GLY A 4 15.75 -47.84 -43.13
CA GLY A 4 16.91 -48.51 -42.56
C GLY A 4 16.83 -48.61 -41.04
N GLU A 5 17.07 -49.82 -40.53
CA GLU A 5 17.21 -50.17 -39.12
C GLU A 5 18.53 -49.68 -38.50
N SER A 6 18.42 -49.18 -37.26
CA SER A 6 19.23 -49.48 -36.07
C SER A 6 20.76 -49.62 -36.20
N GLN A 7 21.51 -48.68 -35.59
CA GLN A 7 22.78 -48.99 -34.93
C GLN A 7 22.94 -48.21 -33.62
N VAL A 8 22.98 -48.95 -32.53
CA VAL A 8 23.38 -48.52 -31.19
C VAL A 8 24.91 -48.55 -31.10
N PRO A 9 25.60 -47.45 -30.74
CA PRO A 9 27.03 -47.51 -30.46
C PRO A 9 27.32 -47.84 -28.99
N ARG A 10 28.27 -48.76 -28.82
CA ARG A 10 28.85 -49.31 -27.58
C ARG A 10 29.43 -48.23 -26.65
N ALA A 11 29.36 -48.54 -25.35
CA ALA A 11 30.01 -47.82 -24.26
C ALA A 11 31.55 -47.85 -24.36
N PRO A 12 32.25 -46.74 -24.04
CA PRO A 12 33.70 -46.75 -23.89
C PRO A 12 34.14 -47.21 -22.50
N THR A 13 35.23 -47.98 -22.53
CA THR A 13 35.94 -48.65 -21.44
C THR A 13 36.66 -47.65 -20.52
N ALA A 14 36.73 -47.98 -19.23
CA ALA A 14 37.25 -47.16 -18.14
C ALA A 14 38.76 -46.86 -18.25
N VAL A 15 39.13 -45.60 -17.95
CA VAL A 15 40.51 -45.15 -17.71
C VAL A 15 40.71 -45.00 -16.19
N PRO A 16 41.77 -45.59 -15.59
CA PRO A 16 42.00 -45.50 -14.15
C PRO A 16 42.85 -44.27 -13.79
N GLY A 17 42.49 -43.59 -12.71
CA GLY A 17 43.39 -42.67 -12.01
C GLY A 17 43.03 -41.20 -12.14
N LEU A 18 42.03 -40.75 -11.38
CA LEU A 18 41.93 -39.39 -10.87
C LEU A 18 41.18 -39.44 -9.53
N GLN A 19 41.94 -39.17 -8.47
CA GLN A 19 41.54 -39.26 -7.08
C GLN A 19 40.61 -38.07 -6.78
N LEU A 20 39.33 -38.33 -6.51
CA LEU A 20 38.40 -37.30 -6.05
C LEU A 20 38.78 -36.83 -4.64
N PRO A 21 38.74 -35.51 -4.35
CA PRO A 21 38.89 -35.04 -2.98
C PRO A 21 37.69 -35.48 -2.15
N THR A 22 37.98 -36.21 -1.08
CA THR A 22 37.04 -36.63 -0.04
C THR A 22 36.28 -35.44 0.53
N ALA A 23 34.94 -35.51 0.51
CA ALA A 23 34.07 -34.58 1.22
C ALA A 23 34.25 -34.74 2.74
N PRO A 24 34.43 -33.64 3.50
CA PRO A 24 34.43 -33.73 4.96
C PRO A 24 33.00 -33.93 5.47
N SER A 25 32.84 -34.90 6.36
CA SER A 25 31.61 -35.14 7.13
C SER A 25 31.27 -33.93 8.02
N PRO A 26 29.98 -33.63 8.27
CA PRO A 26 29.59 -32.39 8.95
C PRO A 26 29.88 -32.46 10.46
N ALA A 27 30.64 -31.49 10.96
CA ALA A 27 30.77 -31.22 12.40
C ALA A 27 29.53 -30.46 12.91
N PRO A 28 29.09 -30.69 14.16
CA PRO A 28 27.91 -30.03 14.72
C PRO A 28 28.27 -28.61 15.15
N THR A 29 28.05 -27.61 14.30
CA THR A 29 28.18 -26.20 14.68
C THR A 29 26.87 -25.68 15.26
N SER A 30 26.88 -25.58 16.59
CA SER A 30 26.02 -24.78 17.46
C SER A 30 25.39 -23.57 16.75
N ALA A 31 24.05 -23.55 16.72
CA ALA A 31 23.26 -22.36 16.43
C ALA A 31 23.57 -21.29 17.47
N ARG A 32 24.46 -20.36 17.13
CA ARG A 32 24.67 -19.14 17.92
C ARG A 32 23.50 -18.22 17.60
N ALA A 33 22.45 -18.30 18.42
CA ALA A 33 21.38 -17.31 18.44
C ALA A 33 22.02 -15.91 18.47
N SER A 34 21.69 -15.08 17.48
CA SER A 34 22.05 -13.67 17.47
C SER A 34 21.33 -12.98 18.63
N VAL A 35 21.97 -12.98 19.79
CA VAL A 35 21.54 -12.25 20.98
C VAL A 35 21.57 -10.76 20.62
N LEU A 36 20.38 -10.17 20.48
CA LEU A 36 20.22 -8.73 20.44
C LEU A 36 20.95 -8.12 21.66
N PRO A 37 21.72 -7.02 21.49
CA PRO A 37 22.41 -6.39 22.60
C PRO A 37 21.39 -6.04 23.70
N ARG A 38 21.71 -6.38 24.96
CA ARG A 38 20.81 -6.23 26.14
C ARG A 38 20.22 -4.82 26.29
N CYS A 39 20.82 -3.80 25.69
CA CYS A 39 20.28 -2.44 25.63
C CYS A 39 19.00 -2.31 24.76
N ALA A 40 18.89 -3.04 23.64
CA ALA A 40 17.72 -2.99 22.75
C ALA A 40 16.50 -3.70 23.35
N LEU A 41 16.73 -4.82 24.04
CA LEU A 41 15.71 -5.53 24.81
C LEU A 41 15.25 -4.72 26.04
N GLY A 42 16.14 -3.92 26.65
CA GLY A 42 15.80 -3.02 27.74
C GLY A 42 14.76 -1.99 27.36
N HIS A 43 14.85 -1.40 26.16
CA HIS A 43 13.91 -0.37 25.70
C HIS A 43 12.56 -0.96 25.27
N VAL A 44 12.56 -2.15 24.65
CA VAL A 44 11.32 -2.88 24.32
C VAL A 44 10.65 -3.38 25.60
N ALA A 45 11.41 -3.86 26.59
CA ALA A 45 10.88 -4.23 27.89
C ALA A 45 10.39 -3.01 28.70
N LEU A 46 11.00 -1.83 28.54
CA LEU A 46 10.49 -0.60 29.15
C LEU A 46 9.20 -0.14 28.47
N ALA A 47 9.09 -0.27 27.13
CA ALA A 47 7.88 0.04 26.37
C ALA A 47 6.73 -0.94 26.67
N LEU A 48 7.05 -2.24 26.82
CA LEU A 48 6.08 -3.26 27.23
C LEU A 48 5.70 -3.16 28.70
N ARG A 49 6.63 -2.76 29.61
CA ARG A 49 6.30 -2.44 31.00
C ARG A 49 5.51 -1.14 31.12
N TRP A 50 5.80 -0.15 30.28
CA TRP A 50 4.99 1.07 30.16
C TRP A 50 3.58 0.75 29.68
N ALA A 51 3.44 -0.15 28.69
CA ALA A 51 2.14 -0.64 28.24
C ALA A 51 1.40 -1.50 29.29
N ALA A 52 2.12 -2.31 30.08
CA ALA A 52 1.53 -3.19 31.09
C ALA A 52 1.20 -2.48 32.42
N GLN A 53 1.89 -1.39 32.76
CA GLN A 53 1.70 -0.68 34.03
C GLN A 53 0.63 0.42 33.99
N TRP A 54 0.10 0.74 32.80
CA TRP A 54 -0.90 1.82 32.58
C TRP A 54 -2.13 1.35 31.78
N GLY A 55 -2.51 0.07 31.94
CA GLY A 55 -3.73 -0.50 31.36
C GLY A 55 -5.00 -0.13 32.13
N GLY A 56 -5.30 1.17 32.25
CA GLY A 56 -6.55 1.69 32.80
C GLY A 56 -7.12 2.85 31.95
N PRO A 57 -8.41 3.20 32.08
CA PRO A 57 -9.17 3.99 31.08
C PRO A 57 -8.80 5.48 30.94
N GLN A 58 -7.63 5.91 31.42
CA GLN A 58 -7.28 7.32 31.62
C GLN A 58 -6.07 7.80 30.79
N LEU A 59 -5.85 7.24 29.59
CA LEU A 59 -4.83 7.73 28.65
C LEU A 59 -5.41 8.05 27.27
N THR A 60 -6.35 8.98 27.24
CA THR A 60 -6.54 9.94 26.13
C THR A 60 -5.48 11.05 26.17
N GLN A 61 -4.22 10.74 26.54
CA GLN A 61 -3.13 11.71 26.42
C GLN A 61 -2.52 11.64 25.02
N ARG A 62 -2.98 12.60 24.20
CA ARG A 62 -2.38 13.13 22.98
C ARG A 62 -0.90 12.82 22.80
N CYS A 63 -0.51 12.53 21.56
CA CYS A 63 0.89 12.63 21.12
C CYS A 63 1.50 13.91 21.71
N PRO A 64 2.59 13.83 22.49
CA PRO A 64 3.33 15.03 22.81
C PRO A 64 3.78 15.62 21.48
N ALA A 65 3.47 16.89 21.25
CA ALA A 65 4.00 17.67 20.13
C ALA A 65 5.51 17.85 20.33
N ALA A 66 6.25 16.75 20.27
CA ALA A 66 7.70 16.69 20.38
C ALA A 66 8.25 16.69 18.96
N SER A 67 9.28 17.51 18.72
CA SER A 67 9.91 17.82 17.43
C SER A 67 9.84 16.73 16.35
N SER A 68 9.79 17.11 15.07
CA SER A 68 9.79 16.23 13.89
C SER A 68 10.79 15.05 13.94
N SER A 69 11.91 15.18 14.66
CA SER A 69 12.87 14.10 14.88
C SER A 69 12.31 12.92 15.71
N TRP A 70 11.43 13.17 16.69
CA TRP A 70 10.88 12.13 17.56
C TRP A 70 9.85 11.29 16.81
N SER A 71 8.99 11.91 15.99
CA SER A 71 7.98 11.18 15.21
C SER A 71 8.59 10.22 14.20
N VAL A 72 9.73 10.59 13.58
CA VAL A 72 10.46 9.74 12.65
C VAL A 72 11.08 8.52 13.36
N LEU A 73 11.74 8.72 14.50
CA LEU A 73 12.36 7.62 15.26
C LEU A 73 11.33 6.60 15.75
N PHE A 74 10.17 7.07 16.21
CA PHE A 74 9.09 6.16 16.63
C PHE A 74 8.52 5.37 15.45
N ALA A 75 8.33 6.00 14.28
CA ALA A 75 7.87 5.30 13.09
C ALA A 75 8.85 4.18 12.67
N GLU A 76 10.16 4.43 12.76
CA GLU A 76 11.20 3.44 12.46
C GLU A 76 11.18 2.26 13.43
N ASN A 77 11.02 2.52 14.73
CA ASN A 77 10.93 1.45 15.73
C ASN A 77 9.65 0.61 15.56
N LEU A 78 8.51 1.24 15.30
CA LEU A 78 7.24 0.54 15.07
C LEU A 78 7.31 -0.32 13.81
N ALA A 79 7.85 0.22 12.71
CA ALA A 79 8.06 -0.53 11.48
C ALA A 79 9.04 -1.69 11.66
N LYS A 80 10.09 -1.50 12.46
CA LYS A 80 11.02 -2.58 12.81
C LYS A 80 10.33 -3.71 13.56
N VAL A 81 9.50 -3.39 14.55
CA VAL A 81 8.68 -4.41 15.24
C VAL A 81 7.79 -5.14 14.24
N PHE A 82 7.05 -4.41 13.39
CA PHE A 82 6.22 -5.00 12.34
C PHE A 82 6.99 -5.97 11.43
N SER A 83 8.20 -5.59 10.99
CA SER A 83 9.04 -6.44 10.11
C SER A 83 9.54 -7.74 10.77
N LEU A 84 9.48 -7.83 12.10
CA LEU A 84 9.86 -9.01 12.87
C LEU A 84 8.66 -9.90 13.23
N MET A 85 7.43 -9.41 13.02
CA MET A 85 6.22 -10.17 13.28
C MET A 85 5.92 -11.15 12.14
N ASP A 86 5.34 -12.30 12.47
CA ASP A 86 4.89 -13.27 11.46
C ASP A 86 3.88 -12.60 10.50
N PRO A 87 4.10 -12.64 9.17
CA PRO A 87 3.16 -12.10 8.17
C PRO A 87 1.73 -12.62 8.28
N ASN A 88 1.54 -13.84 8.78
CA ASN A 88 0.23 -14.51 8.85
C ASN A 88 -0.45 -14.35 10.22
N SER A 89 0.18 -13.62 11.15
CA SER A 89 -0.32 -13.46 12.52
C SER A 89 -1.45 -12.41 12.58
N PRO A 90 -2.58 -12.71 13.25
CA PRO A 90 -3.63 -11.71 13.47
C PRO A 90 -3.16 -10.55 14.37
N GLU A 91 -2.19 -10.80 15.25
CA GLU A 91 -1.57 -9.76 16.07
C GLU A 91 -0.85 -8.72 15.23
N ARG A 92 -0.29 -9.11 14.07
CA ARG A 92 0.38 -8.18 13.15
C ARG A 92 -0.61 -7.16 12.57
N VAL A 93 -1.81 -7.60 12.22
CA VAL A 93 -2.89 -6.70 11.76
C VAL A 93 -3.34 -5.76 12.87
N ALA A 94 -3.59 -6.31 14.07
CA ALA A 94 -3.98 -5.51 15.24
C ALA A 94 -2.89 -4.49 15.64
N PHE A 95 -1.61 -4.86 15.52
CA PHE A 95 -0.48 -3.98 15.76
C PHE A 95 -0.48 -2.81 14.78
N VAL A 96 -0.60 -3.06 13.47
CA VAL A 96 -0.62 -2.01 12.44
C VAL A 96 -1.76 -1.02 12.69
N SER A 97 -2.98 -1.52 12.94
CA SER A 97 -4.14 -0.68 13.21
C SER A 97 -3.91 0.26 14.40
N ARG A 98 -3.43 -0.28 15.53
CA ARG A 98 -3.14 0.53 16.73
C ARG A 98 -1.98 1.50 16.51
N ALA A 99 -0.92 1.07 15.83
CA ALA A 99 0.25 1.90 15.52
C ALA A 99 -0.12 3.09 14.62
N LEU A 100 -0.93 2.86 13.59
CA LEU A 100 -1.44 3.91 12.70
C LEU A 100 -2.34 4.88 13.45
N LYS A 101 -3.32 4.37 14.23
CA LYS A 101 -4.19 5.19 15.07
C LYS A 101 -3.41 6.06 16.05
N TRP A 102 -2.39 5.51 16.69
CA TRP A 102 -1.50 6.27 17.57
C TRP A 102 -0.73 7.35 16.79
N SER A 103 -0.16 7.00 15.64
CA SER A 103 0.66 7.90 14.84
C SER A 103 -0.11 9.08 14.22
N SER A 104 -1.44 9.01 14.14
CA SER A 104 -2.28 10.10 13.64
C SER A 104 -2.38 11.28 14.60
N GLY A 105 -2.00 11.10 15.88
CA GLY A 105 -2.00 12.15 16.89
C GLY A 105 -3.39 12.78 17.16
N GLY A 106 -4.47 12.07 16.81
CA GLY A 106 -5.84 12.58 16.95
C GLY A 106 -6.26 13.60 15.89
N SER A 107 -5.50 13.73 14.80
CA SER A 107 -5.76 14.71 13.73
C SER A 107 -6.85 14.29 12.72
N GLY A 108 -7.55 13.18 12.96
CA GLY A 108 -8.51 12.58 12.00
C GLY A 108 -7.84 12.02 10.73
N LYS A 109 -6.50 12.02 10.66
CA LYS A 109 -5.71 11.42 9.58
C LYS A 109 -5.54 9.92 9.82
N LEU A 110 -5.25 9.17 8.75
CA LEU A 110 -5.20 7.70 8.74
C LEU A 110 -3.88 7.11 9.26
N GLY A 111 -3.07 7.94 9.89
CA GLY A 111 -1.73 7.61 10.35
C GLY A 111 -0.69 8.57 9.80
N HIS A 112 0.53 8.45 10.31
CA HIS A 112 1.64 9.28 9.88
C HIS A 112 2.20 8.76 8.54
N PRO A 113 2.39 9.62 7.50
CA PRO A 113 2.83 9.18 6.17
C PRO A 113 4.16 8.41 6.17
N ARG A 114 5.09 8.76 7.07
CA ARG A 114 6.36 8.03 7.23
C ARG A 114 6.17 6.60 7.73
N LEU A 115 5.21 6.36 8.62
CA LEU A 115 4.93 5.01 9.10
C LEU A 115 4.31 4.18 7.96
N HIS A 116 3.35 4.75 7.22
CA HIS A 116 2.82 4.13 6.00
C HIS A 116 3.92 3.77 5.00
N GLN A 117 4.86 4.68 4.72
CA GLN A 117 5.99 4.40 3.83
C GLN A 117 6.80 3.17 4.29
N LEU A 118 7.15 3.08 5.57
CA LEU A 118 7.97 1.98 6.10
C LEU A 118 7.22 0.65 6.10
N LEU A 119 5.91 0.67 6.40
CA LEU A 119 5.06 -0.51 6.28
C LEU A 119 4.99 -0.98 4.82
N ALA A 120 4.78 -0.04 3.88
CA ALA A 120 4.69 -0.32 2.45
C ALA A 120 5.97 -0.97 1.90
N LEU A 121 7.14 -0.44 2.28
CA LEU A 121 8.44 -0.98 1.91
C LEU A 121 8.68 -2.39 2.48
N THR A 122 8.21 -2.66 3.70
CA THR A 122 8.32 -3.99 4.31
C THR A 122 7.42 -4.99 3.59
N LEU A 123 6.15 -4.62 3.36
CA LEU A 123 5.18 -5.46 2.64
C LEU A 123 5.59 -5.73 1.19
N TRP A 124 6.22 -4.76 0.53
CA TRP A 124 6.78 -4.95 -0.82
C TRP A 124 7.88 -6.01 -0.80
N LYS A 125 8.82 -5.95 0.16
CA LYS A 125 9.86 -6.99 0.31
C LYS A 125 9.28 -8.38 0.58
N GLU A 126 8.13 -8.44 1.22
CA GLU A 126 7.37 -9.68 1.48
C GLU A 126 6.47 -10.11 0.30
N GLN A 127 6.51 -9.38 -0.82
CA GLN A 127 5.67 -9.58 -2.01
C GLN A 127 4.16 -9.49 -1.74
N ASN A 128 3.76 -8.84 -0.64
CA ASN A 128 2.38 -8.49 -0.36
C ASN A 128 2.03 -7.16 -1.04
N TYR A 129 1.91 -7.19 -2.36
CA TYR A 129 1.71 -5.99 -3.19
C TYR A 129 0.40 -5.26 -2.90
N CYS A 130 -0.69 -5.99 -2.58
CA CYS A 130 -1.99 -5.39 -2.30
C CYS A 130 -1.92 -4.46 -1.09
N GLU A 131 -1.42 -4.96 0.04
CA GLU A 131 -1.26 -4.16 1.26
C GLU A 131 -0.16 -3.11 1.11
N SER A 132 0.94 -3.45 0.40
CA SER A 132 2.00 -2.49 0.11
C SER A 132 1.46 -1.27 -0.65
N ARG A 133 0.65 -1.50 -1.69
CA ARG A 133 0.00 -0.44 -2.48
C ARG A 133 -0.91 0.43 -1.62
N TYR A 134 -1.71 -0.17 -0.73
CA TYR A 134 -2.54 0.57 0.22
C TYR A 134 -1.70 1.53 1.09
N HIS A 135 -0.61 1.03 1.67
CA HIS A 135 0.24 1.87 2.51
C HIS A 135 1.02 2.91 1.68
N PHE A 136 1.50 2.59 0.48
CA PHE A 136 2.15 3.57 -0.40
C PHE A 136 1.21 4.72 -0.77
N LEU A 137 -0.07 4.43 -1.03
CA LEU A 137 -1.09 5.44 -1.33
C LEU A 137 -1.26 6.48 -0.20
N HIS A 138 -1.07 6.04 1.04
CA HIS A 138 -1.13 6.88 2.25
C HIS A 138 0.21 7.47 2.68
N SER A 139 1.27 7.17 1.94
CA SER A 139 2.59 7.74 2.14
C SER A 139 2.79 9.01 1.29
N ALA A 140 3.94 9.65 1.44
CA ALA A 140 4.40 10.70 0.52
C ALA A 140 5.37 10.17 -0.55
N ASP A 141 5.54 8.84 -0.64
CA ASP A 141 6.57 8.18 -1.45
C ASP A 141 6.01 7.72 -2.81
N GLY A 142 5.85 8.67 -3.72
CA GLY A 142 5.39 8.38 -5.09
C GLY A 142 6.38 7.55 -5.91
N GLU A 143 7.68 7.71 -5.66
CA GLU A 143 8.73 6.98 -6.39
C GLU A 143 8.77 5.51 -5.95
N GLY A 144 8.77 5.25 -4.64
CA GLY A 144 8.68 3.90 -4.09
C GLY A 144 7.42 3.18 -4.54
N CYS A 145 6.28 3.89 -4.54
CA CYS A 145 5.02 3.37 -5.08
C CYS A 145 5.15 2.95 -6.55
N ALA A 146 5.74 3.79 -7.40
CA ALA A 146 5.92 3.48 -8.81
C ALA A 146 6.82 2.26 -9.03
N ASN A 147 7.96 2.20 -8.35
CA ASN A 147 8.87 1.06 -8.47
C ASN A 147 8.19 -0.25 -8.04
N MET A 148 7.44 -0.22 -6.94
CA MET A 148 6.64 -1.36 -6.49
C MET A 148 5.57 -1.73 -7.53
N LEU A 149 4.87 -0.76 -8.11
CA LEU A 149 3.86 -1.01 -9.14
C LEU A 149 4.45 -1.61 -10.41
N VAL A 150 5.66 -1.22 -10.82
CA VAL A 150 6.35 -1.83 -11.98
C VAL A 150 6.65 -3.30 -11.70
N GLU A 151 7.18 -3.62 -10.51
CA GLU A 151 7.40 -5.02 -10.14
C GLU A 151 6.07 -5.80 -10.06
N TYR A 152 5.04 -5.17 -9.49
CA TYR A 152 3.73 -5.80 -9.33
C TYR A 152 3.06 -6.10 -10.67
N SER A 153 2.99 -5.13 -11.59
CA SER A 153 2.38 -5.28 -12.90
C SER A 153 3.10 -6.32 -13.75
N THR A 154 4.44 -6.32 -13.72
CA THR A 154 5.26 -7.28 -14.49
C THR A 154 5.21 -8.69 -13.92
N SER A 155 5.09 -8.83 -12.59
CA SER A 155 5.11 -10.14 -11.93
C SER A 155 3.73 -10.79 -11.84
N ARG A 156 2.66 -9.99 -11.71
CA ARG A 156 1.31 -10.48 -11.38
C ARG A 156 0.20 -9.94 -12.29
N GLY A 157 0.46 -8.88 -13.07
CA GLY A 157 -0.53 -8.25 -13.94
C GLY A 157 -0.61 -8.86 -15.33
N PHE A 158 -1.72 -8.60 -16.03
CA PHE A 158 -1.83 -8.92 -17.45
C PHE A 158 -1.16 -7.83 -18.29
N ARG A 159 -0.61 -8.21 -19.46
CA ARG A 159 0.02 -7.26 -20.39
C ARG A 159 -0.93 -6.15 -20.85
N SER A 160 -2.22 -6.45 -20.94
CA SER A 160 -3.28 -5.52 -21.31
C SER A 160 -3.67 -4.54 -20.19
N GLU A 161 -3.08 -4.65 -18.99
CA GLU A 161 -3.42 -3.84 -17.82
C GLU A 161 -2.29 -2.90 -17.40
N VAL A 162 -1.15 -2.94 -18.08
CA VAL A 162 0.07 -2.19 -17.72
C VAL A 162 -0.20 -0.70 -17.46
N ASP A 163 -1.00 -0.06 -18.32
CA ASP A 163 -1.41 1.34 -18.18
C ASP A 163 -2.48 1.55 -17.09
N MET A 164 -3.28 0.53 -16.79
CA MET A 164 -4.32 0.57 -15.75
C MET A 164 -3.74 0.60 -14.33
N PHE A 165 -2.61 -0.06 -14.09
CA PHE A 165 -1.94 -0.05 -12.76
C PHE A 165 -1.60 1.39 -12.34
N VAL A 166 -0.94 2.15 -13.22
CA VAL A 166 -0.56 3.53 -12.93
C VAL A 166 -1.75 4.47 -12.97
N ALA A 167 -2.70 4.29 -13.89
CA ALA A 167 -3.91 5.10 -13.94
C ALA A 167 -4.70 5.01 -12.63
N GLN A 168 -4.90 3.79 -12.10
CA GLN A 168 -5.59 3.58 -10.84
C GLN A 168 -4.86 4.25 -9.67
N ALA A 169 -3.52 4.14 -9.60
CA ALA A 169 -2.73 4.76 -8.54
C ALA A 169 -2.81 6.29 -8.59
N VAL A 170 -2.66 6.89 -9.78
CA VAL A 170 -2.72 8.34 -9.97
C VAL A 170 -4.10 8.88 -9.57
N LEU A 171 -5.18 8.26 -10.05
CA LEU A 171 -6.54 8.68 -9.72
C LEU A 171 -6.80 8.63 -8.21
N GLN A 172 -6.35 7.56 -7.53
CA GLN A 172 -6.50 7.43 -6.08
C GLN A 172 -5.67 8.48 -5.31
N PHE A 173 -4.43 8.77 -5.73
CA PHE A 173 -3.64 9.85 -5.12
C PHE A 173 -4.32 11.21 -5.29
N LEU A 174 -4.93 11.47 -6.44
CA LEU A 174 -5.70 12.69 -6.68
C LEU A 174 -6.95 12.77 -5.78
N CYS A 175 -7.65 11.65 -5.55
CA CYS A 175 -8.75 11.60 -4.58
C CYS A 175 -8.31 11.93 -3.13
N LEU A 176 -7.04 11.69 -2.79
CA LEU A 176 -6.42 12.07 -1.53
C LEU A 176 -5.85 13.50 -1.51
N LYS A 177 -6.12 14.30 -2.55
CA LYS A 177 -5.52 15.63 -2.77
C LYS A 177 -3.98 15.62 -2.83
N ASN A 178 -3.36 14.47 -3.09
CA ASN A 178 -1.91 14.34 -3.17
C ASN A 178 -1.43 14.44 -4.63
N LYS A 179 -1.48 15.66 -5.20
CA LYS A 179 -1.01 15.95 -6.56
C LYS A 179 0.47 15.61 -6.76
N SER A 180 1.29 15.88 -5.74
CA SER A 180 2.74 15.68 -5.81
C SER A 180 3.10 14.22 -6.03
N SER A 181 2.59 13.31 -5.19
CA SER A 181 2.86 11.88 -5.36
C SER A 181 2.18 11.32 -6.62
N ALA A 182 1.02 11.85 -7.03
CA ALA A 182 0.36 11.49 -8.28
C ALA A 182 1.24 11.76 -9.52
N SER A 183 1.89 12.94 -9.58
CA SER A 183 2.81 13.25 -10.68
C SER A 183 4.09 12.43 -10.65
N VAL A 184 4.66 12.22 -9.45
CA VAL A 184 5.88 11.42 -9.28
C VAL A 184 5.64 9.95 -9.65
N VAL A 185 4.53 9.37 -9.19
CA VAL A 185 4.22 7.95 -9.50
C VAL A 185 4.02 7.76 -10.99
N PHE A 186 3.31 8.66 -11.67
CA PHE A 186 3.09 8.59 -13.11
C PHE A 186 4.41 8.64 -13.89
N THR A 187 5.23 9.66 -13.59
CA THR A 187 6.50 9.88 -14.29
C THR A 187 7.46 8.71 -14.06
N THR A 188 7.62 8.29 -12.81
CA THR A 188 8.56 7.21 -12.47
C THR A 188 8.11 5.88 -13.07
N TYR A 189 6.82 5.56 -13.02
CA TYR A 189 6.30 4.30 -13.56
C TYR A 189 6.46 4.25 -15.08
N THR A 190 6.04 5.30 -15.79
CA THR A 190 6.14 5.33 -17.26
C THR A 190 7.59 5.29 -17.76
N GLN A 191 8.53 5.90 -17.03
CA GLN A 191 9.95 5.86 -17.39
C GLN A 191 10.63 4.50 -17.09
N LYS A 192 10.18 3.78 -16.06
CA LYS A 192 10.84 2.55 -15.59
C LYS A 192 10.17 1.27 -16.07
N HIS A 193 8.92 1.32 -16.52
CA HIS A 193 8.18 0.12 -16.90
C HIS A 193 8.69 -0.44 -18.24
N PRO A 194 9.12 -1.71 -18.32
CA PRO A 194 9.80 -2.25 -19.50
C PRO A 194 8.91 -2.38 -20.75
N SER A 195 7.58 -2.39 -20.56
CA SER A 195 6.61 -2.48 -21.65
C SER A 195 6.02 -1.14 -22.09
N ILE A 196 6.48 -0.02 -21.54
CA ILE A 196 6.02 1.32 -21.92
C ILE A 196 7.14 1.99 -22.72
N GLU A 197 6.81 2.49 -23.91
CA GLU A 197 7.75 3.24 -24.73
C GLU A 197 7.90 4.69 -24.23
N ASP A 198 8.98 5.35 -24.64
CA ASP A 198 9.24 6.74 -24.29
C ASP A 198 8.07 7.65 -24.69
N GLY A 199 7.72 8.57 -23.79
CA GLY A 199 6.66 9.56 -23.99
C GLY A 199 6.72 10.65 -22.92
N PRO A 200 5.72 11.55 -22.87
CA PRO A 200 4.59 11.69 -23.79
C PRO A 200 4.96 12.32 -25.15
N PRO A 201 4.14 12.11 -26.22
CA PRO A 201 2.90 11.33 -26.22
C PRO A 201 3.17 9.81 -26.19
N PHE A 202 2.32 9.08 -25.49
CA PHE A 202 2.38 7.62 -25.39
C PHE A 202 1.54 6.96 -26.48
N VAL A 203 1.79 5.68 -26.77
CA VAL A 203 0.95 4.88 -27.67
C VAL A 203 -0.40 4.58 -27.00
N GLU A 204 -0.40 4.37 -25.69
CA GLU A 204 -1.58 4.06 -24.89
C GLU A 204 -2.44 5.31 -24.65
N PRO A 205 -3.70 5.34 -25.13
CA PRO A 205 -4.58 6.49 -24.92
C PRO A 205 -4.84 6.78 -23.43
N LEU A 206 -4.89 5.75 -22.58
CA LEU A 206 -5.10 5.92 -21.15
C LEU A 206 -3.93 6.66 -20.47
N LEU A 207 -2.68 6.40 -20.88
CA LEU A 207 -1.52 7.13 -20.33
C LEU A 207 -1.54 8.60 -20.76
N ASN A 208 -1.93 8.89 -22.01
CA ASN A 208 -2.11 10.26 -22.47
C ASN A 208 -3.23 10.97 -21.69
N PHE A 209 -4.36 10.29 -21.43
CA PHE A 209 -5.40 10.82 -20.57
C PHE A 209 -4.86 11.21 -19.19
N ILE A 210 -4.13 10.31 -18.53
CA ILE A 210 -3.58 10.57 -17.18
C ILE A 210 -2.57 11.71 -17.21
N TRP A 211 -1.71 11.79 -18.22
CA TRP A 211 -0.78 12.90 -18.40
C TRP A 211 -1.51 14.24 -18.51
N PHE A 212 -2.50 14.34 -19.41
CA PHE A 212 -3.28 15.56 -19.57
C PHE A 212 -4.14 15.89 -18.34
N LEU A 213 -4.66 14.87 -17.65
CA LEU A 213 -5.41 15.04 -16.40
C LEU A 213 -4.53 15.70 -15.33
N LEU A 214 -3.29 15.23 -15.15
CA LEU A 214 -2.35 15.82 -14.20
C LEU A 214 -2.08 17.30 -14.54
N LEU A 215 -1.87 17.64 -15.82
CA LEU A 215 -1.70 19.03 -16.27
C LEU A 215 -2.95 19.88 -16.02
N ALA A 216 -4.14 19.34 -16.24
CA ALA A 216 -5.41 20.03 -16.02
C ALA A 216 -5.67 20.29 -14.53
N VAL A 217 -5.37 19.32 -13.66
CA VAL A 217 -5.51 19.43 -12.20
C VAL A 217 -4.49 20.40 -11.61
N ASP A 218 -3.25 20.41 -12.11
CA ASP A 218 -2.24 21.36 -11.67
C ASP A 218 -2.60 22.80 -12.08
N GLY A 219 -3.02 22.98 -13.33
CA GLY A 219 -3.42 24.28 -13.87
C GLY A 219 -4.84 24.75 -13.51
N GLY A 220 -5.63 23.97 -12.77
CA GLY A 220 -7.01 24.32 -12.41
C GLY A 220 -7.96 24.48 -13.61
N LYS A 221 -7.71 23.78 -14.72
CA LYS A 221 -8.41 23.95 -15.99
C LYS A 221 -9.64 23.04 -16.11
N LEU A 222 -10.77 23.46 -15.51
CA LEU A 222 -12.03 22.68 -15.54
C LEU A 222 -12.50 22.31 -16.95
N THR A 223 -12.47 23.26 -17.90
CA THR A 223 -12.90 23.00 -19.29
C THR A 223 -12.09 21.88 -19.95
N VAL A 224 -10.77 21.87 -19.70
CA VAL A 224 -9.88 20.81 -20.19
C VAL A 224 -10.21 19.48 -19.53
N PHE A 225 -10.41 19.47 -18.21
CA PHE A 225 -10.81 18.26 -17.48
C PHE A 225 -12.09 17.63 -18.05
N THR A 226 -13.14 18.43 -18.29
CA THR A 226 -14.41 17.93 -18.84
C THR A 226 -14.22 17.31 -20.22
N VAL A 227 -13.53 18.01 -21.13
CA VAL A 227 -13.27 17.49 -22.49
C VAL A 227 -12.44 16.20 -22.44
N LEU A 228 -11.43 16.10 -21.57
CA LEU A 228 -10.65 14.87 -21.41
C LEU A 228 -11.53 13.69 -20.98
N CYS A 229 -12.38 13.90 -19.98
CA CYS A 229 -13.30 12.88 -19.50
C CYS A 229 -14.27 12.40 -20.59
N GLU A 230 -14.73 13.28 -21.47
CA GLU A 230 -15.61 12.92 -22.59
C GLU A 230 -14.87 12.16 -23.71
N GLN A 231 -13.72 12.67 -24.15
CA GLN A 231 -13.01 12.11 -25.29
C GLN A 231 -12.37 10.74 -25.00
N TYR A 232 -11.94 10.50 -23.75
CA TYR A 232 -11.28 9.26 -23.36
C TYR A 232 -12.23 8.21 -22.74
N GLN A 233 -13.55 8.37 -22.87
CA GLN A 233 -14.53 7.40 -22.38
C GLN A 233 -14.26 5.93 -22.76
N PRO A 234 -13.80 5.59 -23.99
CA PRO A 234 -13.46 4.20 -24.32
C PRO A 234 -12.34 3.63 -23.43
N SER A 235 -11.33 4.44 -23.09
CA SER A 235 -10.25 4.05 -22.19
C SER A 235 -10.69 4.01 -20.74
N LEU A 236 -11.54 4.96 -20.32
CA LEU A 236 -12.04 5.07 -18.95
C LEU A 236 -13.00 3.94 -18.57
N ARG A 237 -13.77 3.42 -19.52
CA ARG A 237 -14.72 2.31 -19.27
C ARG A 237 -14.05 0.95 -19.04
N ARG A 238 -12.72 0.84 -19.19
CA ARG A 238 -11.97 -0.39 -18.88
C ARG A 238 -12.00 -0.71 -17.39
N ASP A 239 -12.07 0.30 -16.53
CA ASP A 239 -12.31 0.14 -15.09
C ASP A 239 -13.51 1.03 -14.68
N PRO A 240 -14.64 0.44 -14.27
CA PRO A 240 -15.81 1.21 -13.82
C PRO A 240 -15.49 2.22 -12.72
N MET A 241 -14.45 1.96 -11.90
CA MET A 241 -14.04 2.83 -10.81
C MET A 241 -13.43 4.15 -11.26
N TYR A 242 -12.93 4.26 -12.48
CA TYR A 242 -12.29 5.49 -12.93
C TYR A 242 -13.26 6.67 -12.99
N ASN A 243 -14.48 6.46 -13.45
CA ASN A 243 -15.48 7.54 -13.48
C ASN A 243 -15.84 8.03 -12.08
N GLU A 244 -15.91 7.10 -11.12
CA GLU A 244 -16.18 7.41 -9.72
C GLU A 244 -15.02 8.22 -9.08
N TYR A 245 -13.77 7.87 -9.38
CA TYR A 245 -12.61 8.68 -8.99
C TYR A 245 -12.60 10.05 -9.67
N LEU A 246 -12.93 10.12 -10.95
CA LEU A 246 -12.97 11.38 -11.71
C LEU A 246 -14.06 12.32 -11.20
N ASP A 247 -15.23 11.81 -10.84
CA ASP A 247 -16.27 12.62 -10.21
C ASP A 247 -15.78 13.20 -8.88
N ARG A 248 -15.04 12.41 -8.08
CA ARG A 248 -14.43 12.91 -6.85
C ARG A 248 -13.35 13.97 -7.13
N ILE A 249 -12.48 13.74 -8.11
CA ILE A 249 -11.45 14.71 -8.54
C ILE A 249 -12.12 16.01 -9.02
N GLY A 250 -13.22 15.89 -9.77
CA GLY A 250 -14.11 16.97 -10.19
C GLY A 250 -14.55 17.87 -9.03
N GLN A 251 -15.09 17.26 -7.98
CA GLN A 251 -15.50 17.95 -6.75
C GLN A 251 -14.32 18.59 -6.04
N LEU A 252 -13.20 17.85 -5.88
CA LEU A 252 -12.09 18.27 -5.04
C LEU A 252 -11.25 19.41 -5.63
N PHE A 253 -11.05 19.43 -6.95
CA PHE A 253 -10.16 20.38 -7.61
C PHE A 253 -10.87 21.44 -8.43
N PHE A 254 -12.12 21.19 -8.85
CA PHE A 254 -12.86 22.11 -9.72
C PHE A 254 -14.21 22.53 -9.15
N GLY A 255 -14.60 22.03 -7.96
CA GLY A 255 -15.85 22.42 -7.30
C GLY A 255 -17.11 21.95 -8.03
N ILE A 256 -17.02 20.92 -8.86
CA ILE A 256 -18.18 20.33 -9.53
C ILE A 256 -19.10 19.73 -8.46
N PRO A 257 -20.40 20.05 -8.45
CA PRO A 257 -21.33 19.45 -7.48
C PRO A 257 -21.44 17.93 -7.67
N PRO A 258 -21.74 17.16 -6.61
CA PRO A 258 -21.88 15.71 -6.73
C PRO A 258 -23.00 15.36 -7.71
N LYS A 259 -22.77 14.42 -8.63
CA LYS A 259 -23.83 13.88 -9.48
C LYS A 259 -24.81 13.12 -8.59
N GLN A 260 -26.08 13.52 -8.58
CA GLN A 260 -27.13 12.94 -7.74
C GLN A 260 -27.58 11.53 -8.17
N THR A 261 -26.97 10.92 -9.19
CA THR A 261 -27.46 9.67 -9.80
C THR A 261 -26.32 8.77 -10.26
N SER A 262 -25.72 8.00 -9.37
CA SER A 262 -25.16 6.71 -9.77
C SER A 262 -25.57 5.68 -8.72
N SER A 263 -26.09 4.53 -9.17
CA SER A 263 -26.43 3.40 -8.31
C SER A 263 -25.21 2.84 -7.54
N TYR A 264 -24.02 3.37 -7.85
CA TYR A 264 -22.72 3.14 -7.23
C TYR A 264 -22.34 4.21 -6.18
N GLY A 265 -23.17 5.23 -5.93
CA GLY A 265 -22.92 6.27 -4.92
C GLY A 265 -22.77 5.74 -3.49
N GLY A 266 -23.42 4.62 -3.16
CA GLY A 266 -23.19 3.89 -1.91
C GLY A 266 -21.83 3.16 -1.88
N LEU A 267 -21.37 2.67 -3.03
CA LEU A 267 -20.04 2.07 -3.17
C LEU A 267 -18.95 3.13 -3.08
N LEU A 268 -19.17 4.34 -3.61
CA LEU A 268 -18.29 5.49 -3.41
C LEU A 268 -18.09 5.84 -1.93
N GLY A 269 -19.17 5.83 -1.15
CA GLY A 269 -19.11 6.01 0.30
C GLY A 269 -18.25 4.93 0.96
N ASN A 270 -18.46 3.67 0.60
CA ASN A 270 -17.67 2.54 1.13
C ASN A 270 -16.22 2.54 0.63
N LEU A 271 -15.94 3.03 -0.58
CA LEU A 271 -14.60 3.16 -1.13
C LEU A 271 -13.86 4.36 -0.56
N LEU A 272 -14.57 5.46 -0.30
CA LEU A 272 -14.03 6.55 0.50
C LEU A 272 -13.73 6.05 1.91
N SER A 273 -14.60 5.28 2.55
CA SER A 273 -14.30 4.66 3.85
C SER A 273 -13.18 3.62 3.77
N SER A 274 -13.01 2.90 2.66
CA SER A 274 -11.97 1.87 2.50
C SER A 274 -10.61 2.50 2.18
N LEU A 275 -10.58 3.48 1.28
CA LEU A 275 -9.42 4.32 1.02
C LEU A 275 -9.12 5.14 2.28
N MET A 276 -10.14 5.66 2.96
CA MET A 276 -10.04 6.41 4.21
C MET A 276 -10.02 5.52 5.47
N GLY A 277 -9.76 4.21 5.37
CA GLY A 277 -9.69 3.28 6.51
C GLY A 277 -10.78 3.47 7.59
N SER A 278 -11.98 2.89 7.38
CA SER A 278 -13.16 3.01 8.25
C SER A 278 -12.82 2.87 9.74
N SER A 279 -12.75 4.01 10.43
CA SER A 279 -12.93 4.12 11.87
C SER A 279 -14.40 4.38 12.13
N GLU A 280 -15.20 3.31 12.27
CA GLU A 280 -16.54 3.45 12.83
C GLU A 280 -16.40 3.62 14.34
N GLN A 281 -16.91 4.75 14.80
CA GLN A 281 -17.01 5.16 16.19
C GLN A 281 -18.28 4.49 16.73
N GLU A 282 -18.16 3.33 17.38
CA GLU A 282 -19.21 2.83 18.27
C GLU A 282 -19.12 3.63 19.57
N GLU A 283 -19.82 4.76 19.63
CA GLU A 283 -20.29 5.31 20.91
C GLU A 283 -21.59 4.59 21.25
N GLY A 284 -21.48 3.54 22.07
CA GLY A 284 -22.62 2.96 22.75
C GLY A 284 -23.12 3.94 23.79
N GLU A 285 -24.23 4.63 23.49
CA GLU A 285 -25.02 5.29 24.51
C GLU A 285 -25.74 4.23 25.35
N GLU A 286 -25.27 4.02 26.58
CA GLU A 286 -26.03 3.37 27.65
C GLU A 286 -27.24 4.24 27.98
N SER A 287 -28.43 3.79 27.56
CA SER A 287 -29.71 4.27 28.07
C SER A 287 -29.79 4.06 29.59
N PRO A 288 -30.01 5.11 30.41
CA PRO A 288 -30.42 4.90 31.79
C PRO A 288 -31.90 4.54 31.79
N SER A 289 -32.22 3.29 32.13
CA SER A 289 -33.57 2.94 32.57
C SER A 289 -33.81 3.59 33.92
N ASP A 290 -34.66 4.61 33.98
CA ASP A 290 -35.26 5.03 35.24
C ASP A 290 -36.78 5.00 35.11
N GLY A 291 -37.39 4.34 36.09
CA GLY A 291 -38.74 3.81 36.04
C GLY A 291 -39.81 4.89 36.21
N SER A 292 -40.91 4.74 35.46
CA SER A 292 -42.14 5.47 35.70
C SER A 292 -42.72 5.11 37.09
N PRO A 293 -43.22 6.09 37.87
CA PRO A 293 -43.91 5.82 39.13
C PRO A 293 -45.28 5.18 38.90
N ILE A 294 -45.60 4.16 39.69
CA ILE A 294 -46.93 3.57 39.81
C ILE A 294 -47.73 4.42 40.80
N GLU A 295 -48.80 5.08 40.34
CA GLU A 295 -49.91 5.54 41.19
C GLU A 295 -50.87 4.36 41.41
N LEU A 296 -51.07 3.95 42.67
CA LEU A 296 -52.27 3.27 43.15
C LEU A 296 -52.48 3.62 44.65
N ASP A 297 -53.63 4.27 44.89
CA ASP A 297 -54.32 4.66 46.13
C ASP A 297 -53.71 5.71 47.09
#